data_AF-A0A418UPX5-F1
#
_entry.id   AF-A0A418UPX5-F1
#
_cell.length_a   1.000
_cell.length_b   1.000
_cell.length_c   1.000
_cell.angle_alpha   90.00
_cell.angle_beta   90.00
_cell.angle_gamma   90.00
#
_symmetry.space_group_name_H-M   'P 1'
#
loop_
_entity.id
_entity.type
_entity.pdbx_description
1 polymer ?
#
loop_
_entity_poly.entity_id
_entity_poly.type
_entity_poly.pdbx_seq_one_letter_code
_entity_poly.pdbx_strand_id
1 'polypeptide(L)'
;MSGGEVVPATGAGTWRATWLLRHRAVRAAVATVLLVGVGACGFLWWTRPPSAHVDLPAGVEEGQRTFLSGPVEPTRTEAGILRLAELRGRAHRWEATLEWQRRGGTQDYLELGLGDSVHVDGLGTITLVGASPGPLMPWNRAPGSGDQVVLNINLDPGVTLLP
;
A
#
# COMPACT_ATOMS: atom_id res chain seq x y z
N MET A 1 49.09 -61.07 -42.14
CA MET A 1 48.41 -61.49 -40.89
C MET A 1 49.23 -60.89 -39.76
N SER A 2 48.78 -60.03 -38.85
CA SER A 2 47.47 -59.59 -38.34
C SER A 2 47.70 -58.13 -37.89
N GLY A 3 46.89 -57.13 -38.25
CA GLY A 3 45.58 -56.90 -37.66
C GLY A 3 45.70 -55.96 -36.45
N GLY A 4 46.02 -54.67 -36.68
CA GLY A 4 46.04 -53.65 -35.63
C GLY A 4 44.63 -53.15 -35.37
N GLU A 5 44.01 -53.58 -34.27
CA GLU A 5 42.73 -53.08 -33.82
C GLU A 5 42.94 -51.78 -33.04
N VAL A 6 42.51 -50.67 -33.64
CA VAL A 6 42.46 -49.37 -32.97
C VAL A 6 41.10 -49.27 -32.29
N VAL A 7 41.09 -49.43 -30.96
CA VAL A 7 39.89 -49.23 -30.13
C VAL A 7 39.60 -47.73 -30.02
N PRO A 8 38.42 -47.22 -30.43
CA PRO A 8 38.10 -45.82 -30.26
C PRO A 8 37.77 -45.52 -28.79
N ALA A 9 38.53 -44.61 -28.18
CA ALA A 9 38.27 -44.06 -26.86
C ALA A 9 36.96 -43.26 -26.85
N THR A 10 35.84 -43.95 -26.66
CA THR A 10 34.51 -43.38 -26.60
C THR A 10 34.16 -43.15 -25.13
N GLY A 11 34.47 -41.98 -24.57
CA GLY A 11 34.08 -41.71 -23.17
C GLY A 11 34.54 -40.43 -22.48
N ALA A 12 35.38 -39.59 -23.10
CA ALA A 12 35.93 -38.41 -22.42
C ALA A 12 35.20 -37.09 -22.70
N GLY A 13 34.30 -37.03 -23.70
CA GLY A 13 33.72 -35.77 -24.18
C GLY A 13 32.39 -35.33 -23.54
N THR A 14 31.64 -36.24 -22.91
CA THR A 14 30.25 -35.98 -22.48
C THR A 14 30.15 -35.22 -21.15
N TRP A 15 31.10 -35.42 -20.24
CA TRP A 15 31.07 -34.85 -18.89
C TRP A 15 31.24 -33.31 -18.87
N ARG A 16 32.11 -32.77 -19.74
CA ARG A 16 32.35 -31.31 -19.83
C ARG A 16 31.20 -30.56 -20.51
N ALA A 17 30.61 -31.14 -21.56
CA ALA A 17 29.46 -30.56 -22.24
C ALA A 17 28.23 -30.49 -21.32
N THR A 18 27.99 -31.53 -20.53
CA THR A 18 26.88 -31.58 -19.56
C THR A 18 27.05 -30.56 -18.43
N TRP A 19 28.28 -30.33 -17.95
CA TRP A 19 28.59 -29.31 -16.95
C TRP A 19 28.32 -27.89 -17.46
N LEU A 20 28.73 -27.57 -18.69
CA LEU A 20 28.51 -26.26 -19.31
C LEU A 20 27.03 -26.00 -19.60
N LEU A 21 26.28 -27.02 -20.04
CA LEU A 21 24.83 -26.95 -20.24
C LEU A 21 24.08 -26.78 -18.92
N ARG A 22 24.49 -27.51 -17.86
CA ARG A 22 23.96 -27.31 -16.50
C ARG A 22 24.25 -25.90 -15.99
N HIS A 23 25.44 -25.35 -16.21
CA HIS A 23 25.73 -23.96 -15.83
C HIS A 23 24.92 -22.94 -16.60
N ARG A 24 24.71 -23.14 -17.91
CA ARG A 24 23.83 -22.27 -18.71
C ARG A 24 22.38 -22.35 -18.23
N ALA A 25 21.88 -23.56 -17.94
CA ALA A 25 20.54 -23.75 -17.39
C ALA A 25 20.38 -23.12 -16.01
N VAL A 26 21.37 -23.28 -15.12
CA VAL A 26 21.36 -22.66 -13.78
C VAL A 26 21.41 -21.15 -13.89
N ARG A 27 22.28 -20.57 -14.74
CA ARG A 27 22.33 -19.12 -14.97
C ARG A 27 21.03 -18.58 -15.55
N ALA A 28 20.42 -19.31 -16.49
CA ALA A 28 19.12 -18.94 -17.05
C ALA A 28 18.03 -18.97 -15.96
N ALA A 29 17.99 -20.02 -15.13
CA ALA A 29 17.05 -20.11 -14.03
C ALA A 29 17.23 -18.95 -13.03
N VAL A 30 18.47 -18.64 -12.65
CA VAL A 30 18.77 -17.51 -11.76
C VAL A 30 18.34 -16.19 -12.40
N ALA A 31 18.65 -15.96 -13.68
CA ALA A 31 18.23 -14.75 -14.39
C ALA A 31 16.71 -14.61 -14.45
N THR A 32 15.98 -15.69 -14.70
CA THR A 32 14.51 -15.71 -14.69
C THR A 32 13.96 -15.37 -13.31
N VAL A 33 14.51 -15.98 -12.24
CA VAL A 33 14.08 -15.68 -10.87
C VAL A 33 14.33 -14.21 -10.52
N LEU A 34 15.49 -13.66 -10.92
CA LEU A 34 15.79 -12.24 -10.72
C LEU A 34 14.82 -11.33 -11.49
N LEU A 35 14.52 -11.64 -12.75
CA LEU A 35 13.55 -10.90 -13.57
C LEU A 35 12.15 -10.91 -12.94
N VAL A 36 11.70 -12.08 -12.47
CA VAL A 36 10.41 -12.21 -11.77
C VAL A 36 10.42 -11.41 -10.46
N GLY A 37 11.50 -11.48 -9.69
CA GLY A 37 11.67 -10.72 -8.45
C GLY A 37 11.61 -9.20 -8.69
N VAL A 38 12.35 -8.69 -9.68
CA VAL A 38 12.35 -7.26 -10.04
C VAL A 38 10.98 -6.83 -10.55
N GLY A 39 10.33 -7.63 -11.39
CA GLY A 39 8.97 -7.36 -11.88
C GLY A 39 7.96 -7.29 -10.74
N ALA A 40 8.01 -8.25 -9.81
CA ALA A 40 7.15 -8.26 -8.63
C ALA A 40 7.42 -7.04 -7.72
N CYS A 41 8.68 -6.72 -7.43
CA CYS A 41 9.05 -5.56 -6.63
C CYS A 41 8.59 -4.24 -7.28
N GLY A 42 8.79 -4.08 -8.58
CA GLY A 42 8.34 -2.89 -9.32
C GLY A 42 6.82 -2.76 -9.34
N PHE A 43 6.11 -3.87 -9.55
CA PHE A 43 4.65 -3.91 -9.49
C PHE A 43 4.12 -3.58 -8.09
N LEU A 44 4.75 -4.10 -7.03
CA LEU A 44 4.39 -3.79 -5.65
C LEU A 44 4.65 -2.32 -5.31
N TRP A 45 5.78 -1.76 -5.74
CA TRP A 45 6.05 -0.32 -5.60
C TRP A 45 4.99 0.53 -6.32
N TRP A 46 4.60 0.13 -7.53
CA TRP A 46 3.61 0.85 -8.33
C TRP A 46 2.21 0.82 -7.69
N THR A 47 1.81 -0.34 -7.16
CA THR A 47 0.47 -0.54 -6.59
C THR A 47 0.36 -0.09 -5.14
N ARG A 48 1.48 0.00 -4.42
CA ARG A 48 1.50 0.42 -3.02
C ARG A 48 2.65 1.38 -2.77
N PRO A 49 2.40 2.69 -2.90
CA PRO A 49 3.33 3.67 -2.34
C PRO A 49 3.55 3.37 -0.84
N PRO A 50 4.74 3.64 -0.29
CA PRO A 50 5.00 3.46 1.15
C PRO A 50 3.98 4.23 2.00
N SER A 51 3.84 3.85 3.29
CA SER A 51 3.13 4.69 4.25
C SER A 51 3.73 6.10 4.22
N ALA A 52 2.88 7.10 4.01
CA ALA A 52 3.32 8.46 3.79
C ALA A 52 2.70 9.36 4.85
N HIS A 53 3.53 10.23 5.40
CA HIS A 53 3.15 11.28 6.33
C HIS A 53 3.67 12.59 5.76
N VAL A 54 2.86 13.63 5.89
CA VAL A 54 3.19 14.98 5.43
C VAL A 54 3.00 15.91 6.62
N ASP A 55 3.95 16.83 6.78
CA ASP A 55 3.82 17.91 7.76
C ASP A 55 2.61 18.77 7.40
N LEU A 56 1.97 19.40 8.39
CA LEU A 56 0.80 20.22 8.11
C LEU A 56 1.15 21.31 7.07
N PRO A 57 0.33 21.47 6.02
CA PRO A 57 0.58 22.49 5.01
C PRO A 57 0.57 23.89 5.65
N ALA A 58 1.42 24.79 5.14
CA ALA A 58 1.59 26.14 5.68
C ALA A 58 0.23 26.88 5.70
N GLY A 59 -0.21 27.29 6.89
CA GLY A 59 -1.49 27.97 7.11
C GLY A 59 -2.61 27.09 7.71
N VAL A 60 -2.38 25.79 7.92
CA VAL A 60 -3.29 24.92 8.68
C VAL A 60 -2.80 24.82 10.12
N GLU A 61 -3.64 25.21 11.07
CA GLU A 61 -3.36 25.06 12.49
C GLU A 61 -3.41 23.59 12.92
N GLU A 62 -2.58 23.24 13.90
CA GLU A 62 -2.59 21.91 14.50
C GLU A 62 -3.86 21.74 15.34
N GLY A 63 -4.75 20.88 14.83
CA GLY A 63 -6.03 20.55 15.44
C GLY A 63 -5.97 19.23 16.19
N GLN A 64 -7.14 18.63 16.40
CA GLN A 64 -7.23 17.31 17.01
C GLN A 64 -6.81 16.23 16.01
N ARG A 65 -5.77 15.46 16.34
CA ARG A 65 -5.33 14.33 15.52
C ARG A 65 -6.20 13.11 15.79
N THR A 66 -6.84 12.59 14.76
CA THR A 66 -7.70 11.42 14.86
C THR A 66 -7.25 10.32 13.91
N PHE A 67 -7.20 9.10 14.44
CA PHE A 67 -6.88 7.90 13.67
C PHE A 67 -8.18 7.28 13.18
N LEU A 68 -8.35 7.20 11.86
CA LEU A 68 -9.42 6.43 11.26
C LEU A 68 -8.82 5.14 10.70
N SER A 69 -9.24 4.02 11.28
CA SER A 69 -8.96 2.69 10.75
C SER A 69 -10.22 2.15 10.11
N GLY A 70 -10.17 1.82 8.82
CA GLY A 70 -11.34 1.39 8.03
C GLY A 70 -12.26 0.41 8.76
N PRO A 71 -11.77 -0.71 9.34
CA PRO A 71 -12.66 -1.71 9.92
C PRO A 71 -13.03 -1.49 11.40
N VAL A 72 -12.44 -0.54 12.14
CA VAL A 72 -12.44 -0.62 13.61
C VAL A 72 -13.18 0.51 14.31
N GLU A 73 -12.93 1.77 14.00
CA GLU A 73 -13.51 2.85 14.81
C GLU A 73 -13.91 4.05 13.95
N PRO A 74 -15.21 4.30 13.77
CA PRO A 74 -15.68 5.54 13.14
C PRO A 74 -15.49 6.69 14.11
N THR A 75 -15.06 7.86 13.61
CA THR A 75 -15.00 9.07 14.44
C THR A 75 -16.40 9.65 14.56
N ARG A 76 -16.90 9.77 15.78
CA ARG A 76 -18.25 10.27 16.06
C ARG A 76 -18.18 11.72 16.53
N THR A 77 -19.17 12.50 16.13
CA THR A 77 -19.40 13.86 16.62
C THR A 77 -20.88 14.06 16.90
N GLU A 78 -21.24 15.18 17.51
CA GLU A 78 -22.65 15.51 17.74
C GLU A 78 -23.45 15.74 16.44
N ALA A 79 -22.76 16.14 15.36
CA ALA A 79 -23.35 16.45 14.06
C ALA A 79 -23.46 15.23 13.13
N GLY A 80 -22.64 14.19 13.34
CA GLY A 80 -22.57 13.05 12.43
C GLY A 80 -21.43 12.07 12.73
N ILE A 81 -21.29 11.10 11.83
CA ILE A 81 -20.28 10.03 11.90
C ILE A 81 -19.37 10.17 10.69
N LEU A 82 -18.06 10.26 10.93
CA LEU A 82 -17.02 10.25 9.92
C LEU A 82 -16.37 8.87 9.84
N ARG A 83 -16.28 8.31 8.64
CA ARG A 83 -15.73 6.97 8.38
C ARG A 83 -14.75 7.02 7.22
N LEU A 84 -13.76 6.13 7.24
CA LEU A 84 -12.93 5.87 6.07
C LEU A 84 -13.66 4.87 5.16
N ALA A 85 -14.03 5.30 3.95
CA ALA A 85 -14.69 4.45 2.97
C ALA A 85 -13.68 3.68 2.12
N GLU A 86 -12.65 4.37 1.63
CA GLU A 86 -11.63 3.79 0.75
C GLU A 86 -10.29 4.51 0.92
N LEU A 87 -9.18 3.78 0.74
CA LEU A 87 -7.85 4.36 0.58
C LEU A 87 -7.25 3.85 -0.71
N ARG A 88 -6.95 4.76 -1.64
CA ARG A 88 -6.46 4.42 -2.98
C ARG A 88 -5.12 5.08 -3.26
N GLY A 89 -4.20 4.32 -3.83
CA GLY A 89 -2.97 4.88 -4.41
C GLY A 89 -3.26 5.43 -5.80
N ARG A 90 -3.15 6.74 -6.00
CA ARG A 90 -3.21 7.40 -7.32
C ARG A 90 -1.89 8.11 -7.60
N ALA A 91 -1.24 7.78 -8.70
CA ALA A 91 0.01 8.41 -9.15
C ALA A 91 1.09 8.56 -8.04
N HIS A 92 1.34 7.48 -7.28
CA HIS A 92 2.26 7.42 -6.13
C HIS A 92 1.88 8.27 -4.90
N ARG A 93 0.65 8.76 -4.82
CA ARG A 93 0.10 9.41 -3.63
C ARG A 93 -1.09 8.63 -3.11
N TRP A 94 -1.32 8.75 -1.82
CA TRP A 94 -2.51 8.22 -1.18
C TRP A 94 -3.63 9.25 -1.28
N GLU A 95 -4.78 8.79 -1.77
CA GLU A 95 -6.07 9.49 -1.78
C GLU A 95 -7.02 8.71 -0.88
N ALA A 96 -7.54 9.37 0.15
CA ALA A 96 -8.53 8.80 1.06
C ALA A 96 -9.92 9.30 0.68
N THR A 97 -10.87 8.37 0.60
CA THR A 97 -12.29 8.68 0.49
C THR A 97 -12.90 8.56 1.87
N LEU A 98 -13.35 9.69 2.41
CA LEU A 98 -14.07 9.76 3.67
C LEU A 98 -15.57 9.79 3.42
N GLU A 99 -16.32 9.06 4.23
CA GLU A 99 -17.77 9.09 4.27
C GLU A 99 -18.20 9.91 5.49
N TRP A 100 -18.94 10.99 5.23
CA TRP A 100 -19.53 11.83 6.25
C TRP A 100 -21.03 11.62 6.29
N GLN A 101 -21.51 10.97 7.35
CA GLN A 101 -22.93 10.72 7.57
C GLN A 101 -23.48 11.69 8.61
N ARG A 102 -24.24 12.70 8.19
CA ARG A 102 -24.89 13.65 9.09
C ARG A 102 -26.03 12.98 9.84
N ARG A 103 -26.30 13.45 11.07
CA ARG A 103 -27.40 12.97 11.92
C ARG A 103 -28.80 13.10 11.27
N GLY A 104 -28.94 13.99 10.29
CA GLY A 104 -30.15 14.16 9.46
C GLY A 104 -30.31 13.18 8.30
N GLY A 105 -29.38 12.23 8.12
CA GLY A 105 -29.43 11.19 7.08
C GLY A 105 -28.76 11.55 5.75
N THR A 106 -28.26 12.77 5.59
CA THR A 106 -27.44 13.16 4.43
C THR A 106 -26.05 12.51 4.53
N GLN A 107 -25.61 11.92 3.43
CA GLN A 107 -24.31 11.27 3.33
C GLN A 107 -23.49 11.91 2.22
N ASP A 108 -22.32 12.41 2.59
CA ASP A 108 -21.37 13.07 1.70
C ASP A 108 -20.10 12.22 1.58
N TYR A 109 -19.53 12.13 0.38
CA TYR A 109 -18.24 11.50 0.13
C TYR A 109 -17.20 12.56 -0.18
N LEU A 110 -16.08 12.52 0.55
CA LEU A 110 -15.00 13.48 0.42
C LEU A 110 -13.73 12.77 -0.02
N GLU A 111 -13.21 13.13 -1.18
CA GLU A 111 -11.93 12.64 -1.68
C GLU A 111 -10.83 13.63 -1.28
N LEU A 112 -9.84 13.16 -0.52
CA LEU A 112 -8.72 13.95 -0.02
C LEU A 112 -7.40 13.29 -0.39
N GLY A 113 -6.52 14.02 -1.09
CA GLY A 113 -5.12 13.65 -1.23
C GLY A 113 -4.33 13.93 0.05
N LEU A 114 -3.19 13.26 0.20
CA LEU A 114 -2.28 13.51 1.32
C LEU A 114 -1.80 14.98 1.31
N GLY A 115 -2.04 15.70 2.41
CA GLY A 115 -1.78 17.13 2.56
C GLY A 115 -2.95 18.03 2.16
N ASP A 116 -4.01 17.48 1.56
CA ASP A 116 -5.19 18.27 1.21
C ASP A 116 -6.05 18.55 2.44
N SER A 117 -6.73 19.70 2.42
CA SER A 117 -7.69 20.11 3.44
C SER A 117 -9.05 20.42 2.82
N VAL A 118 -10.12 20.06 3.54
CA VAL A 118 -11.50 20.36 3.16
C VAL A 118 -12.28 20.81 4.38
N HIS A 119 -13.12 21.82 4.20
CA HIS A 119 -14.04 22.27 5.23
C HIS A 119 -15.39 21.55 5.08
N VAL A 120 -15.91 21.03 6.19
CA VAL A 120 -17.20 20.33 6.24
C VAL A 120 -18.09 20.99 7.27
N ASP A 121 -19.21 21.52 6.83
CA ASP A 121 -20.15 22.23 7.72
C ASP A 121 -20.63 21.33 8.86
N GLY A 122 -20.42 21.78 10.10
CA GLY A 122 -20.83 21.07 11.31
C GLY A 122 -19.81 20.05 11.81
N LEU A 123 -18.65 19.97 11.17
CA LEU A 123 -17.50 19.19 11.64
C LEU A 123 -16.25 20.07 11.71
N GLY A 124 -16.05 20.97 10.76
CA GLY A 124 -14.90 21.85 10.65
C GLY A 124 -13.94 21.44 9.54
N THR A 125 -12.68 21.87 9.64
CA THR A 125 -11.68 21.66 8.60
C THR A 125 -10.90 20.37 8.84
N ILE A 126 -10.99 19.43 7.91
CA ILE A 126 -10.30 18.15 7.92
C ILE A 126 -9.09 18.26 7.01
N THR A 127 -7.92 17.83 7.49
CA THR A 127 -6.70 17.71 6.69
C THR A 127 -6.18 16.29 6.76
N LEU A 128 -5.87 15.68 5.60
CA LEU A 128 -5.29 14.34 5.55
C LEU A 128 -3.77 14.44 5.73
N VAL A 129 -3.23 13.99 6.86
CA VAL A 129 -1.79 14.14 7.19
C VAL A 129 -1.01 12.83 7.14
N GLY A 130 -1.70 11.69 7.21
CA GLY A 130 -1.06 10.38 7.15
C GLY A 130 -1.94 9.35 6.45
N ALA A 131 -1.31 8.46 5.71
CA ALA A 131 -1.96 7.31 5.09
C ALA A 131 -1.08 6.07 5.21
N SER A 132 -1.68 4.98 5.69
CA SER A 132 -1.04 3.68 5.81
C SER A 132 -1.97 2.59 5.29
N PRO A 133 -1.64 1.92 4.18
CA PRO A 133 -2.46 0.84 3.67
C PRO A 133 -2.42 -0.38 4.61
N GLY A 134 -3.52 -1.12 4.65
CA GLY A 134 -3.59 -2.41 5.32
C GLY A 134 -2.70 -3.46 4.63
N PRO A 135 -2.46 -4.64 5.23
CA PRO A 135 -1.58 -5.66 4.67
C PRO A 135 -2.08 -6.18 3.31
N LEU A 136 -1.15 -6.50 2.41
CA LEU A 136 -1.41 -7.03 1.05
C LEU A 136 -2.18 -8.33 1.07
N MET A 137 -1.81 -9.17 2.02
CA MET A 137 -2.22 -10.55 2.05
C MET A 137 -3.26 -10.73 3.15
N PRO A 138 -4.41 -11.35 2.84
CA PRO A 138 -5.50 -11.52 3.80
C PRO A 138 -5.08 -12.36 5.02
N TRP A 139 -4.06 -13.23 4.88
CA TRP A 139 -3.53 -14.04 5.99
C TRP A 139 -2.64 -13.26 6.97
N ASN A 140 -2.18 -12.06 6.62
CA ASN A 140 -1.48 -11.14 7.52
C ASN A 140 -2.41 -10.08 8.13
N ARG A 141 -3.71 -10.17 7.85
CA ARG A 141 -4.68 -9.21 8.35
C ARG A 141 -5.06 -9.57 9.78
N ALA A 142 -4.37 -8.96 10.75
CA ALA A 142 -4.85 -8.91 12.13
C ALA A 142 -6.26 -8.26 12.17
N PRO A 143 -7.13 -8.63 13.11
CA PRO A 143 -8.39 -7.94 13.33
C PRO A 143 -8.14 -6.44 13.49
N GLY A 144 -8.71 -5.63 12.59
CA GLY A 144 -8.53 -4.19 12.59
C GLY A 144 -7.32 -3.62 11.84
N SER A 145 -6.47 -4.45 11.27
CA SER A 145 -5.35 -4.03 10.39
C SER A 145 -5.82 -3.63 8.98
N GLY A 146 -6.94 -2.92 8.86
CA GLY A 146 -7.37 -2.38 7.56
C GLY A 146 -6.53 -1.18 7.14
N ASP A 147 -6.99 -0.48 6.10
CA ASP A 147 -6.41 0.80 5.73
C ASP A 147 -6.58 1.81 6.87
N GLN A 148 -5.55 2.61 7.10
CA GLN A 148 -5.49 3.59 8.18
C GLN A 148 -5.14 4.95 7.62
N VAL A 149 -5.81 5.97 8.12
CA VAL A 149 -5.49 7.36 7.83
C VAL A 149 -5.38 8.16 9.12
N VAL A 150 -4.51 9.16 9.09
CA VAL A 150 -4.34 10.14 10.17
C VAL A 150 -4.91 11.45 9.66
N LEU A 151 -5.91 11.96 10.37
CA LEU A 151 -6.55 13.23 10.07
C LEU A 151 -6.17 14.26 11.12
N ASN A 152 -5.95 15.49 10.68
CA ASN A 152 -5.93 16.66 11.53
C ASN A 152 -7.28 17.37 11.38
N ILE A 153 -8.05 17.45 12.47
CA ILE A 153 -9.39 18.02 12.47
C ILE A 153 -9.39 19.31 13.31
N ASN A 154 -9.63 20.44 12.65
CA ASN A 154 -9.92 21.71 13.28
C ASN A 154 -11.43 21.86 13.39
N LEU A 155 -11.98 21.55 14.56
CA LEU A 155 -13.42 21.53 14.81
C LEU A 155 -14.03 22.93 14.72
N ASP A 156 -15.25 23.00 14.20
CA ASP A 156 -16.05 24.22 14.27
C ASP A 156 -16.35 24.61 15.73
N PRO A 157 -16.52 25.91 16.03
CA PRO A 157 -16.85 26.36 17.38
C PRO A 157 -18.12 25.67 17.91
N GLY A 158 -18.00 25.00 19.06
CA GLY A 158 -19.11 24.29 19.70
C GLY A 158 -19.32 22.84 19.25
N VAL A 159 -18.46 22.30 18.38
CA VAL A 159 -18.46 20.88 17.99
C VAL A 159 -17.41 20.13 18.81
N THR A 160 -17.77 18.96 19.33
CA THR A 160 -16.85 18.05 20.05
C THR A 160 -16.90 16.63 19.49
N LEU A 161 -15.73 15.97 19.46
CA LEU A 161 -15.66 14.55 19.18
C LEU A 161 -16.26 13.75 20.34
N LEU A 162 -17.07 12.75 20.00
CA LEU A 162 -17.64 11.79 20.93
C LEU A 162 -16.75 10.55 21.01
N PRO A 163 -16.67 9.90 22.19
CA PRO A 163 -15.97 8.63 22.35
C PRO A 163 -16.65 7.46 21.63
#